data_AF-A0A2G4H2F9-F1
#
_entry.id   AF-A0A2G4H2F9-F1
#
_cell.length_a   1.000
_cell.length_b   1.000
_cell.length_c   1.000
_cell.angle_alpha   90.00
_cell.angle_beta   90.00
_cell.angle_gamma   90.00
#
_symmetry.space_group_name_H-M   'P 1'
#
loop_
_entity.id
_entity.type
_entity.pdbx_description
1 polymer ?
#
loop_
_entity_poly.entity_id
_entity_poly.type
_entity_poly.pdbx_seq_one_letter_code
_entity_poly.pdbx_strand_id
1 'polypeptide(L)'
;MNPSKIFAIIGLALLPAFAHAAKVVSVTGDGGEPAPRIAVYLDCSGSMAPYLDAVEAEVRKQFPDADVFKVDGIWVWVDGTVVRGGASSVLPHKPAHAGPRVSLDTSRLSPTGKEILARYAGNFEVGSVGAWVDILRTEKRYDALVIFSDFNDQVLQVRPGRPPLQTYVDDAGRRHLPEAEIRDDRTVLEKKWEDLWVGSFDLANAGKAPALYLFSTRNPASRILQKSAEASGGKFTLIDWLRPDGPPKPAN
;
A
#
# COMPACT_ATOMS: atom_id res chain seq x y z
N MET A 1 24.92 6.99 -8.28
CA MET A 1 24.01 8.00 -8.88
C MET A 1 23.95 9.19 -7.95
N ASN A 2 24.03 10.44 -8.45
CA ASN A 2 24.09 11.63 -7.59
C ASN A 2 22.72 11.83 -6.88
N PRO A 3 22.63 12.04 -5.55
CA PRO A 3 21.36 12.12 -4.84
C PRO A 3 20.40 13.17 -5.44
N SER A 4 20.92 14.33 -5.86
CA SER A 4 20.14 15.38 -6.56
C SER A 4 19.44 14.89 -7.85
N LYS A 5 20.01 13.93 -8.58
CA LYS A 5 19.37 13.33 -9.77
C LYS A 5 18.22 12.40 -9.39
N ILE A 6 18.33 11.69 -8.26
CA ILE A 6 17.27 10.81 -7.74
C ILE A 6 16.02 11.64 -7.37
N PHE A 7 16.22 12.75 -6.63
CA PHE A 7 15.11 13.63 -6.20
C PHE A 7 14.31 14.19 -7.39
N ALA A 8 14.97 14.71 -8.43
CA ALA A 8 14.28 15.26 -9.60
C ALA A 8 13.53 14.18 -10.43
N ILE A 9 13.99 12.93 -10.40
CA ILE A 9 13.38 11.83 -11.16
C ILE A 9 12.15 11.27 -10.45
N ILE A 10 12.22 11.13 -9.11
CA ILE A 10 11.09 10.67 -8.28
C ILE A 10 9.92 11.67 -8.37
N GLY A 11 10.19 12.98 -8.32
CA GLY A 11 9.14 13.99 -8.45
C GLY A 11 8.35 13.92 -9.74
N LEU A 12 9.04 13.80 -10.86
CA LEU A 12 8.39 13.68 -12.16
C LEU A 12 7.53 12.42 -12.31
N ALA A 13 7.95 11.30 -11.72
CA ALA A 13 7.22 10.02 -11.81
C ALA A 13 5.98 10.00 -10.93
N LEU A 14 6.02 10.66 -9.77
CA LEU A 14 4.93 10.65 -8.82
C LEU A 14 3.86 11.73 -9.10
N LEU A 15 4.25 12.84 -9.76
CA LEU A 15 3.38 13.99 -10.09
C LEU A 15 2.03 13.64 -10.75
N PRO A 16 1.93 12.73 -11.74
CA PRO A 16 0.64 12.45 -12.41
C PRO A 16 -0.35 11.72 -11.49
N ALA A 17 0.15 10.80 -10.68
CA ALA A 17 -0.68 10.03 -9.75
C ALA A 17 -1.08 10.85 -8.53
N PHE A 18 -0.21 11.75 -8.11
CA PHE A 18 -0.48 12.76 -7.09
C PHE A 18 -1.46 13.84 -7.55
N ALA A 19 -1.35 14.30 -8.80
CA ALA A 19 -2.35 15.18 -9.41
C ALA A 19 -3.71 14.48 -9.59
N HIS A 20 -3.73 13.18 -9.91
CA HIS A 20 -4.97 12.40 -9.96
C HIS A 20 -5.58 12.21 -8.57
N ALA A 21 -4.78 11.89 -7.55
CA ALA A 21 -5.23 11.80 -6.16
C ALA A 21 -5.83 13.13 -5.67
N ALA A 22 -5.19 14.26 -5.98
CA ALA A 22 -5.70 15.59 -5.67
C ALA A 22 -6.96 15.94 -6.47
N LYS A 23 -7.07 15.48 -7.73
CA LYS A 23 -8.23 15.75 -8.59
C LYS A 23 -9.46 14.91 -8.23
N VAL A 24 -9.29 13.66 -7.79
CA VAL A 24 -10.41 12.81 -7.32
C VAL A 24 -11.13 13.46 -6.14
N VAL A 25 -10.41 14.19 -5.28
CA VAL A 25 -11.00 15.00 -4.19
C VAL A 25 -11.73 16.23 -4.74
N SER A 26 -11.19 16.91 -5.75
CA SER A 26 -11.80 18.13 -6.31
C SER A 26 -13.16 17.96 -7.03
N VAL A 27 -13.60 16.73 -7.31
CA VAL A 27 -14.88 16.47 -8.00
C VAL A 27 -16.09 16.62 -7.05
N THR A 28 -15.88 16.76 -5.73
CA THR A 28 -16.97 16.79 -4.73
C THR A 28 -17.48 18.16 -4.27
N GLY A 29 -16.83 19.30 -4.55
CA GLY A 29 -17.47 20.60 -4.28
C GLY A 29 -16.59 21.84 -4.12
N ASP A 30 -17.13 22.94 -4.65
CA ASP A 30 -16.89 24.38 -4.44
C ASP A 30 -15.63 24.86 -3.68
N GLY A 31 -14.66 25.39 -4.45
CA GLY A 31 -13.93 26.64 -4.20
C GLY A 31 -13.06 26.83 -2.95
N GLY A 32 -13.09 25.94 -1.98
CA GLY A 32 -12.42 26.12 -0.68
C GLY A 32 -12.24 24.82 0.12
N GLU A 33 -12.12 23.68 -0.54
CA GLU A 33 -11.93 22.40 0.16
C GLU A 33 -10.52 22.30 0.81
N PRO A 34 -10.43 21.71 2.01
CA PRO A 34 -9.16 21.44 2.67
C PRO A 34 -8.29 20.49 1.82
N ALA A 35 -6.98 20.60 1.96
CA ALA A 35 -6.02 19.75 1.25
C ALA A 35 -6.35 18.25 1.43
N PRO A 36 -6.12 17.41 0.40
CA PRO A 36 -6.44 15.98 0.47
C PRO A 36 -5.65 15.30 1.59
N ARG A 37 -6.33 14.47 2.39
CA ARG A 37 -5.71 13.69 3.46
C ARG A 37 -5.14 12.42 2.86
N ILE A 38 -3.81 12.36 2.78
CA ILE A 38 -3.10 11.25 2.15
C ILE A 38 -2.34 10.45 3.20
N ALA A 39 -2.52 9.13 3.15
CA ALA A 39 -1.68 8.18 3.87
C ALA A 39 -0.73 7.48 2.90
N VAL A 40 0.54 7.43 3.24
CA VAL A 40 1.59 6.82 2.42
C VAL A 40 2.23 5.67 3.19
N TYR A 41 2.17 4.48 2.63
CA TYR A 41 2.92 3.32 3.05
C TYR A 41 4.25 3.28 2.29
N LEU A 42 5.36 3.41 3.03
CA LEU A 42 6.70 3.17 2.51
C LEU A 42 7.18 1.83 3.05
N ASP A 43 7.30 0.85 2.17
CA ASP A 43 7.97 -0.41 2.47
C ASP A 43 9.43 -0.11 2.81
N CYS A 44 9.80 -0.29 4.08
CA CYS A 44 11.15 0.00 4.57
C CYS A 44 12.07 -1.24 4.62
N SER A 45 11.74 -2.27 3.86
CA SER A 45 12.59 -3.44 3.68
C SER A 45 13.95 -3.10 3.09
N GLY A 46 14.91 -4.01 3.28
CA GLY A 46 16.31 -3.77 2.90
C GLY A 46 16.51 -3.46 1.41
N SER A 47 15.67 -4.01 0.53
CA SER A 47 15.70 -3.71 -0.91
C SER A 47 15.23 -2.29 -1.25
N MET A 48 14.41 -1.69 -0.37
CA MET A 48 13.84 -0.37 -0.55
C MET A 48 14.68 0.75 0.07
N ALA A 49 15.57 0.43 1.01
CA ALA A 49 16.41 1.38 1.73
C ALA A 49 17.07 2.47 0.85
N PRO A 50 17.61 2.19 -0.36
CA PRO A 50 18.23 3.22 -1.20
C PRO A 50 17.27 4.32 -1.71
N TYR A 51 15.96 4.10 -1.65
CA TYR A 51 14.95 5.01 -2.22
C TYR A 51 14.20 5.83 -1.16
N LEU A 52 14.16 5.36 0.10
CA LEU A 52 13.23 5.85 1.13
C LEU A 52 13.30 7.36 1.36
N ASP A 53 14.49 7.91 1.58
CA ASP A 53 14.66 9.35 1.88
C ASP A 53 14.23 10.22 0.70
N ALA A 54 14.54 9.78 -0.52
CA ALA A 54 14.23 10.54 -1.72
C ALA A 54 12.73 10.49 -2.07
N VAL A 55 12.10 9.33 -1.85
CA VAL A 55 10.64 9.17 -1.99
C VAL A 55 9.91 10.00 -0.95
N GLU A 56 10.29 9.92 0.32
CA GLU A 56 9.62 10.69 1.38
C GLU A 56 9.77 12.20 1.15
N ALA A 57 10.96 12.68 0.79
CA ALA A 57 11.16 14.10 0.51
C ALA A 57 10.24 14.60 -0.62
N GLU A 58 10.06 13.79 -1.66
CA GLU A 58 9.21 14.17 -2.78
C GLU A 58 7.72 14.06 -2.46
N VAL A 59 7.29 13.02 -1.75
CA VAL A 59 5.94 12.90 -1.18
C VAL A 59 5.61 14.19 -0.43
N ARG A 60 6.51 14.62 0.46
CA ARG A 60 6.28 15.80 1.31
C ARG A 60 6.40 17.13 0.58
N LYS A 61 7.11 17.17 -0.54
CA LYS A 61 7.12 18.34 -1.41
C LYS A 61 5.76 18.55 -2.08
N GLN A 62 5.09 17.47 -2.46
CA GLN A 62 3.79 17.52 -3.13
C GLN A 62 2.62 17.56 -2.14
N PHE A 63 2.74 16.85 -1.02
CA PHE A 63 1.77 16.78 0.08
C PHE A 63 2.49 16.96 1.41
N PRO A 64 2.72 18.21 1.83
CA PRO A 64 3.39 18.53 3.09
C PRO A 64 2.75 17.85 4.31
N ASP A 65 1.42 17.69 4.28
CA ASP A 65 0.61 17.13 5.36
C ASP A 65 0.35 15.62 5.24
N ALA A 66 1.00 14.93 4.30
CA ALA A 66 0.83 13.49 4.14
C ALA A 66 1.36 12.72 5.36
N ASP A 67 0.56 11.74 5.81
CA ASP A 67 0.93 10.81 6.86
C ASP A 67 1.75 9.66 6.27
N VAL A 68 3.05 9.66 6.53
CA VAL A 68 3.99 8.67 6.01
C VAL A 68 4.23 7.57 7.05
N PHE A 69 3.74 6.37 6.78
CA PHE A 69 3.95 5.15 7.55
C PHE A 69 5.08 4.35 6.91
N LYS A 70 6.18 4.20 7.65
CA LYS A 70 7.31 3.34 7.25
C LYS A 70 7.18 2.01 7.98
N VAL A 71 6.86 0.96 7.24
CA VAL A 71 6.62 -0.38 7.79
C VAL A 71 7.39 -1.37 6.91
N ASP A 72 8.02 -2.37 7.53
CA ASP A 72 8.83 -3.32 6.80
C ASP A 72 7.96 -4.43 6.16
N GLY A 73 8.28 -4.76 4.91
CA GLY A 73 7.59 -5.74 4.09
C GLY A 73 6.39 -5.21 3.31
N ILE A 74 5.87 -6.05 2.41
CA ILE A 74 4.74 -5.73 1.54
C ILE A 74 3.80 -6.94 1.36
N TRP A 75 3.70 -7.80 2.37
CA TRP A 75 2.86 -9.00 2.30
C TRP A 75 1.39 -8.73 2.66
N VAL A 76 0.52 -9.56 2.08
CA VAL A 76 -0.86 -9.71 2.51
C VAL A 76 -1.06 -11.16 2.93
N TRP A 77 -1.28 -11.39 4.22
CA TRP A 77 -1.51 -12.73 4.76
C TRP A 77 -2.96 -12.87 5.21
N VAL A 78 -3.62 -13.92 4.75
CA VAL A 78 -5.01 -14.23 5.12
C VAL A 78 -5.11 -15.61 5.76
N ASP A 79 -5.62 -15.65 6.99
CA ASP A 79 -5.91 -16.87 7.73
C ASP A 79 -7.40 -17.21 7.58
N GLY A 80 -7.71 -18.24 6.78
CA GLY A 80 -9.09 -18.52 6.38
C GLY A 80 -9.63 -17.38 5.52
N THR A 81 -10.51 -16.55 6.08
CA THR A 81 -11.07 -15.35 5.43
C THR A 81 -10.69 -14.06 6.15
N VAL A 82 -9.74 -14.12 7.08
CA VAL A 82 -9.36 -12.99 7.94
C VAL A 82 -7.98 -12.50 7.56
N VAL A 83 -7.88 -11.23 7.20
CA VAL A 83 -6.59 -10.58 6.97
C VAL A 83 -5.86 -10.50 8.31
N ARG A 84 -4.68 -11.09 8.37
CA ARG A 84 -3.86 -11.13 9.58
C ARG A 84 -3.49 -9.71 9.99
N GLY A 85 -3.79 -9.34 11.24
CA GLY A 85 -3.59 -7.97 11.73
C GLY A 85 -4.56 -6.95 11.12
N GLY A 86 -5.57 -7.36 10.35
CA GLY A 86 -6.57 -6.47 9.79
C GLY A 86 -7.51 -5.84 10.83
N ALA A 87 -8.54 -5.13 10.38
CA ALA A 87 -9.45 -4.36 11.22
C ALA A 87 -10.24 -5.20 12.24
N SER A 88 -10.42 -6.50 11.96
CA SER A 88 -11.06 -7.44 12.88
C SER A 88 -10.11 -8.04 13.94
N SER A 89 -8.81 -7.76 13.84
CA SER A 89 -7.80 -8.20 14.80
C SER A 89 -7.54 -7.08 15.82
N VAL A 90 -7.92 -7.27 17.08
CA VAL A 90 -7.51 -6.36 18.17
C VAL A 90 -6.22 -6.91 18.77
N LEU A 91 -5.07 -6.40 18.31
CA LEU A 91 -3.76 -6.77 18.85
C LEU A 91 -3.33 -5.73 19.88
N PRO A 92 -2.91 -6.14 21.10
CA PRO A 92 -2.41 -5.19 22.09
C PRO A 92 -1.18 -4.45 21.54
N HIS A 93 -1.08 -3.15 21.84
CA HIS A 93 0.11 -2.36 21.53
C HIS A 93 1.30 -2.83 22.39
N LYS A 94 2.04 -3.84 21.89
CA LYS A 94 3.38 -4.23 22.36
C LYS A 94 3.93 -5.37 21.49
N PRO A 95 4.96 -5.17 20.66
CA PRO A 95 5.71 -6.31 20.16
C PRO A 95 6.59 -6.89 21.26
N ALA A 96 6.53 -8.21 21.45
CA ALA A 96 7.79 -8.92 21.64
C ALA A 96 8.56 -8.80 20.32
N HIS A 97 9.84 -8.42 20.37
CA HIS A 97 10.71 -8.26 19.21
C HIS A 97 10.71 -9.50 18.29
N ALA A 98 9.86 -9.51 17.27
CA ALA A 98 9.84 -10.56 16.23
C ALA A 98 9.16 -10.12 14.91
N GLY A 99 8.89 -8.83 14.71
CA GLY A 99 8.19 -8.31 13.54
C GLY A 99 8.93 -7.19 12.80
N PRO A 100 8.50 -6.85 11.56
CA PRO A 100 8.97 -5.70 10.79
C PRO A 100 8.97 -4.41 11.62
N ARG A 101 10.03 -3.60 11.51
CA ARG A 101 10.17 -2.37 12.29
C ARG A 101 9.29 -1.27 11.69
N VAL A 102 8.21 -0.89 12.37
CA VAL A 102 7.53 0.36 12.06
C VAL A 102 8.45 1.51 12.49
N SER A 103 8.89 2.37 11.57
CA SER A 103 9.63 3.57 11.94
C SER A 103 8.65 4.61 12.50
N LEU A 104 8.65 4.72 13.83
CA LEU A 104 7.74 5.54 14.65
C LEU A 104 8.10 7.04 14.67
N ASP A 105 8.63 7.63 13.59
CA ASP A 105 8.81 9.09 13.56
C ASP A 105 7.43 9.77 13.46
N THR A 106 6.80 9.91 14.61
CA THR A 106 5.48 10.50 14.78
C THR A 106 5.52 12.02 14.72
N SER A 107 6.71 12.64 14.75
CA SER A 107 6.85 14.10 14.78
C SER A 107 6.25 14.77 13.55
N ARG A 108 6.26 14.04 12.42
CA ARG A 108 5.80 14.48 11.11
C ARG A 108 4.45 13.88 10.68
N LEU A 109 3.76 13.20 11.60
CA LEU A 109 2.40 12.72 11.39
C LEU A 109 1.39 13.79 11.85
N SER A 110 0.29 13.88 11.11
CA SER A 110 -0.91 14.60 11.49
C SER A 110 -1.50 14.01 12.79
N PRO A 111 -2.42 14.73 13.47
CA PRO A 111 -3.15 14.16 14.60
C PRO A 111 -3.86 12.84 14.26
N THR A 112 -4.40 12.72 13.04
CA THR A 112 -5.04 11.50 12.54
C THR A 112 -4.03 10.36 12.41
N GLY A 113 -2.88 10.61 11.77
CA GLY A 113 -1.81 9.62 11.62
C GLY A 113 -1.26 9.14 12.96
N LYS A 114 -1.09 10.06 13.92
CA LYS A 114 -0.69 9.73 15.30
C LYS A 114 -1.69 8.81 16.00
N GLU A 115 -2.99 9.10 15.87
CA GLU A 115 -4.03 8.28 16.47
C GLU A 115 -4.07 6.87 15.86
N ILE A 116 -3.99 6.78 14.54
CA ILE A 116 -3.95 5.50 13.81
C ILE A 116 -2.74 4.68 14.24
N LEU A 117 -1.55 5.29 14.29
CA LEU A 117 -0.36 4.58 14.70
C LEU A 117 -0.42 4.13 16.16
N ALA A 118 -0.93 4.99 17.06
CA ALA A 118 -1.12 4.63 18.46
C ALA A 118 -2.06 3.43 18.63
N ARG A 119 -3.10 3.33 17.80
CA ARG A 119 -4.07 2.24 17.85
C ARG A 119 -3.59 0.95 17.17
N TYR A 120 -2.86 1.06 16.06
CA TYR A 120 -2.64 -0.05 15.13
C TYR A 120 -1.18 -0.38 14.82
N ALA A 121 -0.18 0.19 15.52
CA ALA A 121 1.23 -0.15 15.27
C ALA A 121 1.50 -1.66 15.28
N GLY A 122 1.00 -2.40 16.29
CA GLY A 122 1.18 -3.86 16.37
C GLY A 122 0.47 -4.62 15.24
N ASN A 123 -0.65 -4.10 14.74
CA ASN A 123 -1.33 -4.64 13.57
C ASN A 123 -0.46 -4.51 12.32
N PHE A 124 0.15 -3.35 12.10
CA PHE A 124 1.04 -3.10 10.96
C PHE A 124 2.32 -3.95 11.06
N GLU A 125 2.84 -4.18 12.25
CA GLU A 125 3.98 -5.09 12.45
C GLU A 125 3.62 -6.54 12.10
N VAL A 126 2.43 -7.01 12.48
CA VAL A 126 2.04 -8.40 12.24
C VAL A 126 1.56 -8.65 10.81
N GLY A 127 0.81 -7.71 10.25
CA GLY A 127 0.13 -7.86 8.96
C GLY A 127 0.68 -7.03 7.81
N SER A 128 1.71 -6.21 8.05
CA SER A 128 2.37 -5.36 7.05
C SER A 128 1.33 -4.54 6.26
N VAL A 129 1.51 -4.41 4.94
CA VAL A 129 0.60 -3.68 4.06
C VAL A 129 -0.80 -4.26 4.04
N GLY A 130 -0.96 -5.58 4.25
CA GLY A 130 -2.26 -6.22 4.41
C GLY A 130 -3.04 -5.64 5.58
N ALA A 131 -2.46 -5.56 6.77
CA ALA A 131 -3.12 -4.92 7.90
C ALA A 131 -3.39 -3.43 7.64
N TRP A 132 -2.41 -2.71 7.09
CA TRP A 132 -2.50 -1.28 6.86
C TRP A 132 -3.64 -0.92 5.91
N VAL A 133 -3.75 -1.58 4.76
CA VAL A 133 -4.83 -1.33 3.81
C VAL A 133 -6.19 -1.76 4.39
N ASP A 134 -6.25 -2.92 5.08
CA ASP A 134 -7.50 -3.40 5.66
C ASP A 134 -8.10 -2.44 6.67
N ILE A 135 -7.23 -1.84 7.51
CA ILE A 135 -7.64 -0.90 8.54
C ILE A 135 -8.02 0.44 7.91
N LEU A 136 -7.17 1.00 7.03
CA LEU A 136 -7.38 2.37 6.54
C LEU A 136 -8.56 2.49 5.57
N ARG A 137 -8.86 1.44 4.79
CA ARG A 137 -10.07 1.40 3.97
C ARG A 137 -11.36 1.43 4.82
N THR A 138 -11.30 0.94 6.05
CA THR A 138 -12.42 0.91 7.00
C THR A 138 -12.53 2.16 7.86
N GLU A 139 -11.39 2.72 8.28
CA GLU A 139 -11.36 3.97 9.06
C GLU A 139 -11.88 5.17 8.25
N LYS A 140 -11.71 5.17 6.91
CA LYS A 140 -12.24 6.22 6.00
C LYS A 140 -11.85 7.65 6.40
N ARG A 141 -10.68 7.79 7.04
CA ARG A 141 -10.11 9.09 7.48
C ARG A 141 -9.18 9.73 6.44
N TYR A 142 -8.85 8.99 5.40
CA TYR A 142 -8.00 9.42 4.30
C TYR A 142 -8.78 9.40 2.99
N ASP A 143 -8.41 10.31 2.11
CA ASP A 143 -8.98 10.45 0.77
C ASP A 143 -8.17 9.64 -0.25
N ALA A 144 -6.88 9.40 0.03
CA ALA A 144 -6.04 8.51 -0.76
C ALA A 144 -5.06 7.69 0.11
N LEU A 145 -4.85 6.44 -0.32
CA LEU A 145 -3.80 5.54 0.14
C LEU A 145 -2.76 5.41 -0.96
N VAL A 146 -1.49 5.55 -0.60
CA VAL A 146 -0.37 5.42 -1.53
C VAL A 146 0.59 4.37 -1.00
N ILE A 147 1.01 3.43 -1.84
CA ILE A 147 1.96 2.36 -1.47
C ILE A 147 3.18 2.48 -2.37
N PHE A 148 4.36 2.56 -1.76
CA PHE A 148 5.65 2.52 -2.45
C PHE A 148 6.47 1.32 -1.99
N SER A 149 6.82 0.43 -2.91
CA SER A 149 7.55 -0.83 -2.63
C SER A 149 8.24 -1.35 -3.88
N ASP A 150 8.99 -2.45 -3.78
CA ASP A 150 9.40 -3.28 -4.92
C ASP A 150 8.39 -4.42 -5.20
N PHE A 151 7.37 -4.54 -4.34
CA PHE A 151 6.37 -5.58 -4.29
C PHE A 151 6.95 -7.00 -4.23
N ASN A 152 8.13 -7.23 -3.67
CA ASN A 152 8.75 -8.55 -3.77
C ASN A 152 8.01 -9.64 -2.97
N ASP A 153 7.29 -9.27 -1.91
CA ASP A 153 6.57 -10.22 -1.05
C ASP A 153 5.23 -10.69 -1.63
N GLN A 154 4.75 -11.82 -1.13
CA GLN A 154 3.56 -12.50 -1.63
C GLN A 154 2.24 -12.05 -0.98
N VAL A 155 1.15 -12.27 -1.71
CA VAL A 155 -0.18 -12.46 -1.10
C VAL A 155 -0.35 -13.95 -0.85
N LEU A 156 -0.66 -14.32 0.38
CA LEU A 156 -0.82 -15.71 0.81
C LEU A 156 -2.15 -15.86 1.55
N GLN A 157 -2.94 -16.84 1.15
CA GLN A 157 -4.08 -17.32 1.93
C GLN A 157 -3.84 -18.76 2.37
N VAL A 158 -4.10 -19.01 3.66
CA VAL A 158 -3.96 -20.34 4.26
C VAL A 158 -5.27 -20.82 4.87
N ARG A 159 -5.50 -22.13 4.79
CA ARG A 159 -6.53 -22.82 5.55
C ARG A 159 -5.93 -23.34 6.87
N PRO A 160 -6.67 -23.31 7.99
CA PRO A 160 -6.24 -23.92 9.24
C PRO A 160 -5.82 -25.39 9.05
N GLY A 161 -4.69 -25.78 9.64
CA GLY A 161 -4.10 -27.11 9.52
C GLY A 161 -2.73 -27.19 10.23
N ARG A 162 -2.11 -28.37 10.25
CA ARG A 162 -0.73 -28.56 10.75
C ARG A 162 0.09 -29.44 9.77
N PRO A 163 0.96 -28.85 8.91
CA PRO A 163 1.14 -27.40 8.69
C PRO A 163 -0.09 -26.74 8.04
N PRO A 164 -0.23 -25.40 8.08
CA PRO A 164 -1.29 -24.70 7.36
C PRO A 164 -1.23 -24.99 5.86
N LEU A 165 -2.40 -25.18 5.24
CA LEU A 165 -2.48 -25.46 3.80
C LEU A 165 -2.59 -24.16 3.02
N GLN A 166 -1.66 -23.90 2.09
CA GLN A 166 -1.70 -22.73 1.23
C GLN A 166 -2.73 -22.92 0.12
N THR A 167 -3.80 -22.13 0.15
CA THR A 167 -4.90 -22.21 -0.83
C THR A 167 -4.75 -21.21 -1.96
N TYR A 168 -3.98 -20.14 -1.75
CA TYR A 168 -3.67 -19.13 -2.77
C TYR A 168 -2.31 -18.48 -2.50
N VAL A 169 -1.52 -18.29 -3.56
CA VAL A 169 -0.20 -17.62 -3.50
C VAL A 169 0.00 -16.77 -4.75
N ASP A 170 0.13 -15.45 -4.55
CA ASP A 170 0.54 -14.48 -5.57
C ASP A 170 1.88 -13.84 -5.19
N ASP A 171 2.95 -14.52 -5.57
CA ASP A 171 4.33 -14.08 -5.40
C ASP A 171 4.85 -13.32 -6.64
N ALA A 172 5.95 -12.56 -6.47
CA ALA A 172 6.54 -11.79 -7.56
C ALA A 172 6.92 -12.64 -8.79
N GLY A 173 7.30 -13.91 -8.58
CA GLY A 173 7.68 -14.86 -9.63
C GLY A 173 6.50 -15.31 -10.49
N ARG A 174 5.25 -15.11 -10.08
CA ARG A 174 4.05 -15.54 -10.81
C ARG A 174 3.21 -14.39 -11.37
N ARG A 175 3.57 -13.14 -11.09
CA ARG A 175 2.77 -11.97 -11.53
C ARG A 175 2.79 -11.69 -13.01
N HIS A 176 3.78 -12.21 -13.73
CA HIS A 176 3.83 -12.12 -15.17
C HIS A 176 3.01 -13.21 -15.87
N LEU A 177 2.56 -14.24 -15.13
CA LEU A 177 1.76 -15.33 -15.69
C LEU A 177 0.27 -14.93 -15.81
N PRO A 178 -0.49 -15.52 -16.74
CA PRO A 178 -1.94 -15.40 -16.76
C PRO A 178 -2.57 -15.85 -15.43
N GLU A 179 -3.68 -15.22 -15.01
CA GLU A 179 -4.37 -15.57 -13.76
C GLU A 179 -4.85 -17.03 -13.74
N ALA A 180 -5.22 -17.59 -14.90
CA ALA A 180 -5.62 -18.98 -15.05
C ALA A 180 -4.50 -20.00 -14.74
N GLU A 181 -3.23 -19.58 -14.76
CA GLU A 181 -2.08 -20.42 -14.45
C GLU A 181 -1.70 -20.36 -12.97
N ILE A 182 -2.35 -19.50 -12.19
CA ILE A 182 -2.14 -19.41 -10.75
C ILE A 182 -3.03 -20.41 -10.05
N ARG A 183 -2.40 -21.28 -9.26
CA ARG A 183 -3.12 -22.18 -8.38
C ARG A 183 -3.94 -21.39 -7.36
N ASP A 184 -5.26 -21.54 -7.44
CA ASP A 184 -6.23 -20.97 -6.52
C ASP A 184 -7.23 -22.06 -6.12
N ASP A 185 -6.92 -22.75 -5.02
CA ASP A 185 -7.73 -23.84 -4.45
C ASP A 185 -8.77 -23.32 -3.43
N ARG A 186 -9.05 -22.01 -3.46
CA ARG A 186 -10.01 -21.37 -2.57
C ARG A 186 -11.43 -21.70 -2.99
N THR A 187 -12.23 -22.11 -2.02
CA THR A 187 -13.68 -22.19 -2.14
C THR A 187 -14.31 -20.82 -2.33
N VAL A 188 -15.56 -20.77 -2.80
CA VAL A 188 -16.33 -19.52 -2.91
C VAL A 188 -16.37 -18.75 -1.59
N LEU A 189 -16.51 -19.46 -0.46
CA LEU A 189 -16.49 -18.84 0.87
C LEU A 189 -15.13 -18.21 1.19
N GLU A 190 -14.05 -18.90 0.84
CA GLU A 190 -12.67 -18.42 1.04
C GLU A 190 -12.32 -17.22 0.16
N LYS A 191 -13.02 -16.98 -0.94
CA LYS A 191 -12.81 -15.80 -1.79
C LYS A 191 -13.52 -14.54 -1.30
N LYS A 192 -14.54 -14.67 -0.43
CA LYS A 192 -15.36 -13.54 0.01
C LYS A 192 -14.59 -12.37 0.63
N TRP A 193 -13.47 -12.63 1.31
CA TRP A 193 -12.68 -11.54 1.88
C TRP A 193 -12.05 -10.66 0.79
N GLU A 194 -11.62 -11.27 -0.33
CA GLU A 194 -11.05 -10.55 -1.47
C GLU A 194 -12.14 -9.70 -2.13
N ASP A 195 -13.34 -10.26 -2.33
CA ASP A 195 -14.48 -9.53 -2.89
C ASP A 195 -14.88 -8.33 -2.00
N LEU A 196 -14.97 -8.54 -0.68
CA LEU A 196 -15.28 -7.48 0.29
C LEU A 196 -14.17 -6.44 0.40
N TRP A 197 -12.93 -6.86 0.21
CA TRP A 197 -11.77 -5.96 0.20
C TRP A 197 -11.80 -5.08 -1.04
N VAL A 198 -11.79 -5.68 -2.22
CA VAL A 198 -11.75 -4.96 -3.51
C VAL A 198 -13.02 -4.11 -3.67
N GLY A 199 -14.19 -4.68 -3.42
CA GLY A 199 -15.47 -3.95 -3.54
C GLY A 199 -15.62 -2.80 -2.56
N SER A 200 -14.85 -2.75 -1.46
CA SER A 200 -14.87 -1.58 -0.57
C SER A 200 -14.25 -0.33 -1.20
N PHE A 201 -13.36 -0.52 -2.18
CA PHE A 201 -12.71 0.57 -2.91
C PHE A 201 -13.59 1.20 -3.97
N ASP A 202 -14.62 0.52 -4.48
CA ASP A 202 -15.57 1.08 -5.46
C ASP A 202 -16.25 2.37 -4.94
N LEU A 203 -16.37 2.48 -3.62
CA LEU A 203 -16.94 3.65 -2.94
C LEU A 203 -16.06 4.91 -3.04
N ALA A 204 -14.81 4.79 -3.53
CA ALA A 204 -13.91 5.94 -3.69
C ALA A 204 -14.41 6.93 -4.74
N ASN A 205 -15.03 6.44 -5.82
CA ASN A 205 -15.65 7.28 -6.85
C ASN A 205 -16.78 8.18 -6.31
N ALA A 206 -17.32 7.84 -5.13
CA ALA A 206 -18.34 8.61 -4.42
C ALA A 206 -17.78 9.36 -3.20
N GLY A 207 -16.46 9.43 -3.03
CA GLY A 207 -15.80 10.07 -1.88
C GLY A 207 -16.02 9.35 -0.54
N LYS A 208 -16.43 8.07 -0.57
CA LYS A 208 -16.82 7.28 0.62
C LYS A 208 -15.81 6.20 1.02
N ALA A 209 -14.69 6.14 0.30
CA ALA A 209 -13.52 5.30 0.56
C ALA A 209 -12.29 5.98 -0.06
N PRO A 210 -11.07 5.65 0.37
CA PRO A 210 -9.88 6.23 -0.23
C PRO A 210 -9.59 5.67 -1.63
N ALA A 211 -9.04 6.49 -2.51
CA ALA A 211 -8.40 6.02 -3.74
C ALA A 211 -7.07 5.30 -3.43
N LEU A 212 -6.70 4.25 -4.17
CA LEU A 212 -5.48 3.49 -3.95
C LEU A 212 -4.48 3.65 -5.10
N TYR A 213 -3.27 4.08 -4.77
CA TYR A 213 -2.15 4.25 -5.71
C TYR A 213 -0.99 3.35 -5.35
N LEU A 214 -0.41 2.71 -6.35
CA LEU A 214 0.67 1.74 -6.18
C LEU A 214 1.86 2.15 -7.03
N PHE A 215 3.02 2.28 -6.40
CA PHE A 215 4.27 2.60 -7.07
C PHE A 215 5.29 1.51 -6.80
N SER A 216 5.77 0.92 -7.87
CA SER A 216 6.77 -0.14 -7.80
C SER A 216 8.11 0.31 -8.32
N THR A 217 9.20 -0.09 -7.67
CA THR A 217 10.55 0.05 -8.23
C THR A 217 10.99 -1.16 -9.06
N ARG A 218 10.27 -2.29 -9.02
CA ARG A 218 10.76 -3.55 -9.59
C ARG A 218 9.69 -4.47 -10.17
N ASN A 219 8.76 -4.95 -9.35
CA ASN A 219 7.78 -5.96 -9.78
C ASN A 219 6.41 -5.33 -10.01
N PRO A 220 5.55 -5.90 -10.86
CA PRO A 220 4.11 -5.63 -10.78
C PRO A 220 3.61 -5.81 -9.34
N ALA A 221 2.71 -4.94 -8.89
CA ALA A 221 2.04 -5.13 -7.60
C ALA A 221 1.21 -6.43 -7.62
N SER A 222 0.85 -6.96 -6.46
CA SER A 222 -0.02 -8.15 -6.41
C SER A 222 -1.38 -7.87 -7.05
N ARG A 223 -2.01 -8.92 -7.61
CA ARG A 223 -3.27 -8.78 -8.37
C ARG A 223 -4.38 -8.17 -7.52
N ILE A 224 -4.50 -8.57 -6.27
CA ILE A 224 -5.51 -7.99 -5.36
C ILE A 224 -5.30 -6.48 -5.15
N LEU A 225 -4.06 -6.02 -5.02
CA LEU A 225 -3.76 -4.61 -4.89
C LEU A 225 -4.04 -3.87 -6.20
N GLN A 226 -3.67 -4.44 -7.34
CA GLN A 226 -3.98 -3.85 -8.65
C GLN A 226 -5.50 -3.73 -8.90
N LYS A 227 -6.27 -4.79 -8.62
CA LYS A 227 -7.74 -4.79 -8.66
C LYS A 227 -8.32 -3.72 -7.73
N SER A 228 -7.78 -3.59 -6.52
CA SER A 228 -8.19 -2.56 -5.56
C SER A 228 -7.89 -1.14 -6.07
N ALA A 229 -6.72 -0.93 -6.69
CA ALA A 229 -6.36 0.36 -7.28
C ALA A 229 -7.30 0.73 -8.43
N GLU A 230 -7.57 -0.21 -9.33
CA GLU A 230 -8.52 -0.02 -10.44
C GLU A 230 -9.95 0.29 -9.95
N ALA A 231 -10.48 -0.51 -9.02
CA ALA A 231 -11.80 -0.32 -8.41
C ALA A 231 -11.95 1.08 -7.79
N SER A 232 -10.88 1.56 -7.16
CA SER A 232 -10.83 2.87 -6.52
C SER A 232 -10.70 4.08 -7.47
N GLY A 233 -10.52 3.84 -8.78
CA GLY A 233 -10.15 4.88 -9.75
C GLY A 233 -8.70 5.35 -9.64
N GLY A 234 -7.89 4.69 -8.83
CA GLY A 234 -6.45 4.91 -8.68
C GLY A 234 -5.64 4.19 -9.76
N LYS A 235 -4.34 3.96 -9.51
CA LYS A 235 -3.44 3.43 -10.54
C LYS A 235 -2.20 2.71 -9.99
N PHE A 236 -1.79 1.65 -10.68
CA PHE A 236 -0.46 1.07 -10.57
C PHE A 236 0.54 1.73 -11.54
N THR A 237 1.71 2.09 -11.04
CA THR A 237 2.82 2.67 -11.82
C THR A 237 4.12 1.95 -11.49
N LEU A 238 4.75 1.37 -12.52
CA LEU A 238 6.10 0.85 -12.43
C LEU A 238 7.10 1.98 -12.71
N ILE A 239 8.01 2.21 -11.78
CA ILE A 239 9.09 3.19 -11.83
C ILE A 239 10.44 2.45 -11.76
N ASP A 240 10.60 1.45 -12.63
CA ASP A 240 11.80 0.60 -12.70
C ASP A 240 13.06 1.36 -13.12
N TRP A 241 12.90 2.48 -13.83
CA TRP A 241 13.98 3.40 -14.18
C TRP A 241 14.70 4.03 -12.98
N LEU A 242 14.14 3.95 -11.76
CA LEU A 242 14.78 4.47 -10.55
C LEU A 242 15.91 3.57 -10.09
N ARG A 243 15.91 2.31 -10.53
CA ARG A 243 16.92 1.34 -10.14
C ARG A 243 18.27 1.71 -10.74
N PRO A 244 19.38 1.49 -10.00
CA PRO A 244 20.73 1.62 -10.57
C PRO A 244 20.96 0.74 -11.80
N ASP A 245 20.28 -0.40 -11.87
CA ASP A 245 20.30 -1.37 -12.98
C ASP A 245 19.02 -1.33 -13.84
N GLY A 246 18.19 -0.29 -13.68
CA GLY A 246 16.94 -0.12 -14.41
C GLY A 246 17.14 0.35 -15.85
N PRO A 247 16.08 0.28 -16.68
CA PRO A 247 16.11 0.88 -18.01
C PRO A 247 16.33 2.40 -17.92
N PRO A 248 16.86 3.05 -18.99
CA PRO A 248 16.98 4.49 -19.02
C PRO A 248 15.62 5.15 -18.84
N LYS A 249 15.61 6.32 -18.19
CA LYS A 249 14.38 7.11 -18.01
C LYS A 249 13.70 7.33 -19.39
N PRO A 250 12.45 6.89 -19.58
CA PRO A 250 11.58 7.23 -20.70
C PRO A 250 11.60 8.73 -20.95
N ALA A 251 11.73 9.08 -22.23
CA ALA A 251 11.53 10.44 -22.67
C ALA A 251 10.05 10.80 -22.47
N ASN A 252 9.79 11.89 -21.75
CA ASN A 252 8.45 12.50 -21.67
C ASN A 252 8.06 13.08 -23.02
#